data_AF-A0A6N9GSU3-F1
#
_entry.id   AF-A0A6N9GSU3-F1
#
_cell.length_a   1.000
_cell.length_b   1.000
_cell.length_c   1.000
_cell.angle_alpha   90.00
_cell.angle_beta   90.00
_cell.angle_gamma   90.00
#
_symmetry.space_group_name_H-M   'P 1'
#
loop_
_entity.id
_entity.type
_entity.pdbx_description
1 polymer ?
#
loop_
_entity_poly.entity_id
_entity_poly.type
_entity_poly.pdbx_seq_one_letter_code
_entity_poly.pdbx_strand_id
1 'polypeptide(L)' 'MDNRDLTGLLAAVPSADLRIIELATELTRPDGSLDLEAAAARQPEVETACVQAQDYASATGRLLEAMRWKLRSRRS' A
#
# COMPACT_ATOMS: atom_id res chain seq x y z
N MET A 1 15.05 -17.48 -8.13
CA MET A 1 13.84 -17.38 -7.29
C MET A 1 12.98 -18.62 -7.46
N ASP A 2 12.89 -19.45 -6.42
CA ASP A 2 12.06 -20.65 -6.40
C ASP A 2 10.60 -20.30 -6.02
N ASN A 3 9.71 -21.30 -5.90
CA ASN A 3 8.32 -21.03 -5.54
C ASN A 3 8.13 -20.63 -4.06
N ARG A 4 9.06 -21.02 -3.17
CA ARG A 4 9.02 -20.68 -1.74
C ARG A 4 9.33 -19.21 -1.53
N ASP A 5 10.28 -18.67 -2.29
CA ASP A 5 10.59 -17.23 -2.31
C ASP A 5 9.34 -16.41 -2.67
N LEU A 6 8.57 -16.84 -3.68
CA LEU A 6 7.35 -16.15 -4.12
C LEU A 6 6.24 -16.21 -3.06
N THR A 7 6.03 -17.35 -2.41
CA THR A 7 5.05 -17.47 -1.32
C THR A 7 5.44 -16.64 -0.09
N GLY A 8 6.74 -16.49 0.18
CA GLY A 8 7.23 -15.61 1.23
C GLY A 8 6.92 -14.13 0.94
N LEU A 9 7.11 -13.71 -0.32
CA LEU A 9 6.73 -12.36 -0.75
C LEU A 9 5.22 -12.12 -0.65
N LEU A 10 4.39 -13.11 -1.01
CA LEU A 10 2.93 -13.03 -0.84
C LEU A 10 2.52 -12.86 0.62
N ALA A 11 3.12 -13.65 1.53
CA ALA A 11 2.83 -13.57 2.96
C ALA A 11 3.31 -12.26 3.59
N ALA A 12 4.29 -11.57 2.98
CA ALA A 12 4.83 -10.31 3.45
C ALA A 12 4.03 -9.08 2.99
N VAL A 13 3.07 -9.23 2.07
CA VAL A 13 2.17 -8.14 1.68
C VAL A 13 1.19 -7.89 2.83
N PRO A 14 1.15 -6.67 3.40
CA PRO A 14 0.18 -6.33 4.45
C PRO A 14 -1.27 -6.51 3.98
N SER A 15 -2.23 -6.56 4.91
CA SER A 15 -3.64 -6.56 4.54
C SER A 15 -3.99 -5.32 3.69
N ALA A 16 -4.92 -5.48 2.75
CA ALA A 16 -5.35 -4.40 1.85
C ALA A 16 -6.21 -3.32 2.54
N ASP A 17 -6.48 -3.49 3.84
CA ASP A 17 -7.23 -2.54 4.65
C ASP A 17 -6.33 -1.36 5.05
N LEU A 18 -6.28 -0.36 4.15
CA LEU A 18 -5.41 0.80 4.30
C LEU A 18 -6.17 1.97 4.94
N ARG A 19 -5.82 2.29 6.19
CA ARG A 19 -6.39 3.42 6.95
C ARG A 19 -6.36 4.75 6.21
N ILE A 20 -5.40 4.95 5.29
CA ILE A 20 -5.31 6.17 4.49
C ILE A 20 -6.55 6.41 3.60
N ILE A 21 -7.24 5.35 3.18
CA ILE A 21 -8.45 5.45 2.34
C ILE A 21 -9.62 6.00 3.17
N GLU A 22 -9.76 5.49 4.40
CA GLU A 22 -10.77 5.96 5.35
C GLU A 22 -10.49 7.41 5.76
N LEU A 23 -9.23 7.73 6.09
CA LEU A 23 -8.80 9.08 6.43
C LEU A 23 -9.02 10.06 5.29
N ALA A 24 -8.74 9.66 4.04
CA ALA A 24 -9.02 10.51 2.89
C ALA A 24 -10.51 10.85 2.81
N THR A 25 -11.40 9.89 3.10
CA THR A 25 -12.85 10.12 3.13
C THR A 25 -13.27 11.04 4.27
N GLU A 26 -12.75 10.80 5.48
CA GLU A 26 -13.04 11.60 6.68
C GLU A 26 -12.53 13.04 6.58
N LEU A 27 -11.42 13.26 5.89
CA LEU A 27 -10.75 14.55 5.75
C LEU A 27 -11.13 15.29 4.47
N THR A 28 -11.94 14.70 3.59
CA THR A 28 -12.39 15.36 2.35
C THR A 28 -13.72 16.05 2.58
N ARG A 29 -13.80 17.32 2.21
CA ARG A 29 -15.02 18.14 2.28
C ARG A 29 -16.00 17.74 1.17
N PRO A 30 -17.28 18.11 1.27
CA PRO A 30 -18.30 17.77 0.26
C PRO A 30 -17.98 18.28 -1.16
N ASP A 31 -17.15 19.32 -1.29
CA ASP A 31 -16.68 19.86 -2.57
C ASP A 31 -15.47 19.11 -3.15
N GLY A 32 -14.98 18.08 -2.48
CA GLY A 32 -13.81 17.29 -2.87
C GLY A 32 -12.47 17.89 -2.44
N SER A 33 -12.46 19.03 -1.74
CA SER A 33 -11.24 19.61 -1.20
C SER A 33 -10.80 18.92 0.10
N LEU A 34 -9.49 18.89 0.36
CA LEU A 34 -8.97 18.38 1.63
C LEU A 34 -9.14 19.40 2.76
N ASP A 35 -9.65 18.95 3.90
CA ASP A 35 -9.70 19.74 5.12
C ASP A 35 -8.34 19.78 5.80
N LEU A 36 -7.56 20.80 5.47
CA LEU A 36 -6.20 20.98 5.98
C LEU A 36 -6.15 21.21 7.50
N GLU A 37 -7.17 21.83 8.09
CA GLU A 37 -7.20 22.04 9.54
C GLU A 37 -7.48 20.73 10.27
N ALA A 38 -8.47 19.96 9.80
CA ALA A 38 -8.77 18.64 10.35
C ALA A 38 -7.59 17.66 10.12
N ALA A 39 -6.92 17.73 8.97
CA ALA A 39 -5.74 16.93 8.68
C ALA A 39 -4.56 17.31 9.59
N ALA A 40 -4.32 18.61 9.82
CA ALA A 40 -3.28 19.08 10.73
C ALA A 40 -3.54 18.63 12.18
N ALA A 41 -4.79 18.68 12.63
CA ALA A 41 -5.18 18.19 13.96
C ALA A 41 -4.94 16.68 14.14
N ARG A 42 -4.88 15.92 13.05
CA ARG A 42 -4.68 14.46 13.02
C ARG A 42 -3.35 14.06 12.37
N GLN A 43 -2.39 14.98 12.28
CA GLN A 43 -1.12 14.76 11.58
C GLN A 43 -0.43 13.43 11.93
N PRO A 44 -0.32 13.00 13.21
CA PRO A 44 0.34 11.74 13.53
C PRO A 44 -0.38 10.51 12.97
N GLU A 45 -1.71 10.54 12.92
CA GLU A 45 -2.54 9.47 12.36
C GLU A 45 -2.36 9.41 10.83
N VAL A 46 -2.35 10.58 10.18
CA VAL A 46 -2.11 10.72 8.73
C VAL A 46 -0.71 10.21 8.36
N GLU A 47 0.32 10.60 9.10
CA GLU A 47 1.69 10.14 8.88
C GLU A 47 1.81 8.62 9.01
N THR A 48 1.20 8.04 10.05
CA THR A 48 1.18 6.60 10.26
C THR A 48 0.49 5.87 9.11
N ALA A 49 -0.68 6.34 8.69
CA ALA A 49 -1.43 5.76 7.58
C ALA A 49 -0.66 5.88 6.24
N CYS A 50 0.07 6.98 6.03
CA CYS A 50 0.94 7.15 4.88
C CYS A 50 2.08 6.11 4.86
N VAL A 51 2.73 5.87 6.00
CA VAL A 51 3.79 4.86 6.10
C VAL A 51 3.24 3.46 5.79
N GLN A 52 2.08 3.10 6.37
CA GLN A 52 1.42 1.82 6.09
C GLN A 52 1.09 1.65 4.60
N ALA A 53 0.57 2.69 3.96
CA ALA A 53 0.26 2.66 2.53
C ALA A 53 1.53 2.50 1.67
N GLN A 54 2.63 3.15 2.03
CA GLN A 54 3.92 3.01 1.35
C GLN A 54 4.49 1.60 1.49
N ASP A 55 4.42 1.01 2.69
CA ASP A 55 4.88 -0.35 2.94
C ASP A 55 4.07 -1.37 2.12
N TYR A 56 2.73 -1.21 2.09
CA TYR A 56 1.86 -2.03 1.26
C TYR A 56 2.19 -1.91 -0.24
N ALA A 57 2.35 -0.69 -0.74
CA ALA A 57 2.70 -0.43 -2.14
C ALA A 57 4.05 -1.04 -2.52
N SER A 58 5.05 -0.90 -1.64
CA SER A 58 6.39 -1.45 -1.83
C SER A 58 6.39 -2.98 -1.86
N ALA A 59 5.72 -3.62 -0.90
CA ALA A 59 5.58 -5.07 -0.83
C ALA A 59 4.85 -5.62 -2.08
N THR A 60 3.74 -4.98 -2.47
CA THR A 60 2.98 -5.34 -3.66
C THR A 60 3.81 -5.17 -4.93
N GLY A 61 4.56 -4.08 -5.05
CA GLY A 61 5.46 -3.83 -6.19
C GLY A 61 6.50 -4.95 -6.36
N ARG A 62 7.18 -5.32 -5.28
CA ARG A 62 8.16 -6.43 -5.26
C ARG A 62 7.53 -7.75 -5.66
N LEU A 63 6.33 -8.05 -5.17
CA LEU A 63 5.59 -9.25 -5.54
C LEU A 63 5.28 -9.26 -7.05
N LEU A 64 4.77 -8.15 -7.60
CA LEU A 64 4.45 -8.06 -9.03
C LEU A 64 5.69 -8.21 -9.91
N GLU A 65 6.82 -7.62 -9.53
CA GLU A 65 8.10 -7.81 -10.21
C GLU A 65 8.55 -9.26 -10.20
N ALA A 66 8.49 -9.91 -9.04
CA ALA A 66 8.81 -11.31 -8.85
C ALA A 66 7.92 -12.22 -9.73
N MET A 67 6.60 -11.99 -9.76
CA MET A 67 5.67 -12.73 -10.61
C MET A 67 5.99 -12.54 -12.10
N ARG A 68 6.21 -11.29 -12.54
CA ARG A 68 6.57 -10.97 -13.93
C ARG A 68 7.87 -11.64 -14.34
N TRP A 69 8.89 -11.62 -13.48
CA TRP A 69 10.15 -12.31 -13.72
C TRP A 69 9.92 -13.82 -13.90
N LYS A 70 9.23 -14.46 -12.96
CA LYS A 70 8.97 -15.90 -12.99
C LYS A 70 8.20 -16.34 -14.25
N LEU A 71 7.22 -15.55 -14.68
CA LEU A 71 6.44 -15.83 -15.89
C LEU A 71 7.27 -15.70 -17.17
N ARG A 72 8.22 -14.75 -17.22
CA ARG A 72 9.16 -14.63 -18.36
C ARG A 72 10.16 -15.78 -18.39
N SER A 73 10.71 -16.17 -17.25
CA SER A 73 11.71 -17.25 -17.15
C SER A 73 11.16 -18.65 -17.45
N ARG A 74 9.83 -18.83 -17.52
CA ARG A 74 9.19 -20.09 -17.96
C ARG A 74 8.99 -20.20 -19.47
N ARG A 75 9.17 -19.11 -20.23
CA ARG A 75 9.02 -19.07 -21.69
C ARG A 75 10.34 -19.13 -22.45
N SER A 76 11.47 -19.10 -21.75
CA SER A 76 12.82 -19.22 -22.29
C SER A 76 13.39 -20.58 -21.94
#